data_AF-A0A223S0A6-F1
#
_entry.id   AF-A0A223S0A6-F1
#
_cell.length_a   1.000
_cell.length_b   1.000
_cell.length_c   1.000
_cell.angle_alpha   90.00
_cell.angle_beta   90.00
_cell.angle_gamma   90.00
#
_symmetry.space_group_name_H-M   'P 1'
#
loop_
_entity.id
_entity.type
_entity.pdbx_description
1 polymer ?
#
loop_
_entity_poly.entity_id
_entity_poly.type
_entity_poly.pdbx_seq_one_letter_code
_entity_poly.pdbx_strand_id
1 'polypeptide(L)'
;MPYPEKRWSKKDGTFWTVRYQAADGSWPRASRDDKGERWRTKRDAEKWAEDKEARIRMGLDEESAPSVVEAARQARKQEGITLGEWADEWYPKQDVGISHMRGLRNDLELHLLPHRPEGRDQAWDETRLLDITAEQILAFKRVKRAAGYAESTIRGYCSTLYTMLADAIEAGHISANPAATKANRGRRSGTGTRKGKRGKQRVTTDALGALLLSERMALLSGRDEEFISGITMYNSGLRFGELIGLEREFCRPAEQMIRVEWQLFEMEGDWHRQPPKDDSYRDVHIPEFVCELLRRQLASIPHKPTKTCACFRPPTVHRFLVAALKRRGAWSEEMKTAVLTHAQDRSLAELGIDPDLADRFNGDFIRGSAAPPHKGGIHVFSAQSGSPHHRRGSYKPWLIGAASTGMYPPRKNSQEESPDGHPVPLRAEPWPGMPIRGRNPRKKTEVQWVPIAPGITPHGLARHSHKRAMIEGDIPEVLQHERLGHEMGGIGAVYSQVTPAMIGQLMELLTRNFRESLYQRAKMHPHSPVTVLDELLEPYRRRPHRAPTKIISQNSPKNGVRPLRSLKSRTPSQQVNPSPDPHPSDTQ
;
A
#
# COMPACT_ATOMS: atom_id res chain seq x y z
N MET A 1 21.00 -37.63 -43.90
CA MET A 1 19.69 -38.13 -43.44
C MET A 1 19.87 -39.59 -43.10
N PRO A 2 19.54 -40.00 -41.87
CA PRO A 2 19.71 -41.38 -41.44
C PRO A 2 18.78 -42.33 -42.18
N TYR A 3 19.26 -43.56 -42.43
CA TYR A 3 18.52 -44.57 -43.20
C TYR A 3 18.21 -45.81 -42.34
N PRO A 4 16.95 -45.99 -41.89
CA PRO A 4 16.56 -47.10 -41.03
C PRO A 4 16.10 -48.33 -41.84
N GLU A 5 16.82 -49.45 -41.70
CA GLU A 5 16.49 -50.75 -42.26
C GLU A 5 15.80 -51.65 -41.21
N LYS A 6 14.63 -52.21 -41.54
CA LYS A 6 13.96 -53.25 -40.75
C LYS A 6 14.68 -54.59 -40.91
N ARG A 7 14.98 -55.28 -39.81
CA ARG A 7 15.69 -56.57 -39.76
C ARG A 7 14.97 -57.56 -38.83
N TRP A 8 15.34 -58.84 -38.93
CA TRP A 8 14.79 -59.91 -38.09
C TRP A 8 15.89 -60.87 -37.63
N SER A 9 15.73 -61.44 -36.44
CA SER A 9 16.62 -62.44 -35.83
C SER A 9 15.80 -63.46 -35.04
N LYS A 10 16.22 -64.73 -35.09
CA LYS A 10 15.62 -65.83 -34.30
C LYS A 10 15.74 -65.61 -32.78
N LYS A 11 16.66 -64.75 -32.32
CA LYS A 11 16.84 -64.39 -30.90
C LYS A 11 16.19 -63.06 -30.52
N ASP A 12 16.37 -62.03 -31.36
CA ASP A 12 15.95 -60.65 -31.03
C ASP A 12 14.56 -60.28 -31.59
N GLY A 13 13.93 -61.15 -32.40
CA GLY A 13 12.68 -60.87 -33.09
C GLY A 13 12.85 -59.88 -34.24
N THR A 14 11.83 -59.06 -34.49
CA THR A 14 11.88 -57.94 -35.45
C THR A 14 12.46 -56.71 -34.77
N PHE A 15 13.48 -56.10 -35.38
CA PHE A 15 14.15 -54.89 -34.89
C PHE A 15 14.53 -53.96 -36.03
N TRP A 16 14.92 -52.73 -35.71
CA TRP A 16 15.45 -51.76 -36.68
C TRP A 16 16.96 -51.61 -36.52
N THR A 17 17.60 -51.20 -37.61
CA THR A 17 19.00 -50.84 -37.69
C THR A 17 19.11 -49.55 -38.49
N VAL A 18 20.10 -48.70 -38.24
CA VAL A 18 20.18 -47.37 -38.85
C VAL A 18 21.59 -47.06 -39.31
N ARG A 19 21.74 -46.36 -40.43
CA ARG A 19 23.00 -45.71 -40.81
C ARG A 19 22.97 -44.25 -40.43
N TYR A 20 24.08 -43.78 -39.88
CA TYR A 20 24.35 -42.38 -39.52
C TYR A 20 25.67 -41.94 -40.15
N GLN A 21 25.86 -40.64 -40.39
CA GLN A 21 27.14 -40.11 -40.85
C GLN A 21 28.15 -39.99 -39.69
N ALA A 22 29.32 -40.61 -39.85
CA ALA A 22 30.43 -40.53 -38.90
C ALA A 22 31.35 -39.32 -39.20
N ALA A 23 32.22 -38.98 -38.24
CA ALA A 23 33.13 -37.83 -38.33
C ALA A 23 34.15 -37.95 -39.48
N ASP A 24 34.50 -39.18 -39.88
CA ASP A 24 35.35 -39.51 -41.02
C ASP A 24 34.59 -39.46 -42.37
N GLY A 25 33.31 -39.09 -42.37
CA GLY A 25 32.43 -39.09 -43.53
C GLY A 25 31.86 -40.47 -43.90
N SER A 26 32.20 -41.53 -43.17
CA SER A 26 31.66 -42.88 -43.42
C SER A 26 30.20 -43.02 -42.95
N TRP A 27 29.55 -44.12 -43.36
CA TRP A 27 28.14 -44.42 -43.04
C TRP A 27 27.98 -45.77 -42.32
N PRO A 28 28.51 -45.91 -41.09
CA PRO A 28 28.38 -47.13 -40.29
C PRO A 28 26.91 -47.49 -40.02
N ARG A 29 26.61 -48.79 -39.89
CA ARG A 29 25.29 -49.29 -39.51
C ARG A 29 25.27 -49.62 -38.01
N ALA A 30 24.60 -48.78 -37.22
CA ALA A 30 24.24 -49.12 -35.86
C ALA A 30 23.06 -50.10 -35.83
N SER A 31 23.00 -50.93 -34.79
CA SER A 31 21.93 -51.93 -34.62
C SER A 31 21.48 -52.12 -33.17
N ARG A 32 22.02 -51.31 -32.25
CA ARG A 32 21.70 -51.22 -30.83
C ARG A 32 21.88 -49.77 -30.38
N ASP A 33 21.15 -49.36 -29.35
CA ASP A 33 21.30 -48.04 -28.71
C ASP A 33 22.49 -47.98 -27.73
N ASP A 34 22.65 -46.84 -27.05
CA ASP A 34 23.71 -46.59 -26.07
C ASP A 34 23.66 -47.49 -24.83
N LYS A 35 22.57 -48.25 -24.64
CA LYS A 35 22.38 -49.26 -23.58
C LYS A 35 22.58 -50.68 -24.08
N GLY A 36 22.82 -50.87 -25.37
CA GLY A 36 22.91 -52.17 -26.02
C GLY A 36 21.55 -52.80 -26.37
N GLU A 37 20.44 -52.06 -26.27
CA GLU A 37 19.10 -52.57 -26.61
C GLU A 37 18.77 -52.45 -28.11
N ARG A 38 17.83 -53.27 -28.60
CA ARG A 38 17.39 -53.27 -30.00
C ARG A 38 16.20 -52.32 -30.19
N TRP A 39 16.29 -51.38 -31.12
CA TRP A 39 15.15 -50.52 -31.49
C TRP A 39 13.97 -51.35 -32.02
N ARG A 40 12.80 -51.20 -31.40
CA ARG A 40 11.56 -51.89 -31.81
C ARG A 40 10.78 -51.07 -32.84
N THR A 41 10.89 -49.75 -32.85
CA THR A 41 10.26 -48.89 -33.87
C THR A 41 11.29 -48.26 -34.80
N LYS A 42 10.82 -47.84 -35.98
CA LYS A 42 11.61 -47.09 -36.96
C LYS A 42 12.10 -45.75 -36.38
N ARG A 43 11.20 -45.06 -35.66
CA ARG A 43 11.38 -43.71 -35.14
C ARG A 43 12.46 -43.62 -34.05
N ASP A 44 12.58 -44.65 -33.22
CA ASP A 44 13.62 -44.69 -32.18
C ASP A 44 15.03 -44.79 -32.79
N ALA A 45 15.14 -45.57 -33.88
CA ALA A 45 16.40 -45.73 -34.62
C ALA A 45 16.74 -44.48 -35.45
N GLU A 46 15.76 -43.85 -36.09
CA GLU A 46 15.93 -42.54 -36.75
C GLU A 46 16.41 -41.48 -35.76
N LYS A 47 15.69 -41.31 -34.65
CA LYS A 47 16.02 -40.28 -33.65
C LYS A 47 17.41 -40.49 -33.05
N TRP A 48 17.78 -41.73 -32.69
CA TRP A 48 19.13 -42.01 -32.18
C TRP A 48 20.23 -41.62 -33.18
N ALA A 49 20.00 -41.84 -34.48
CA ALA A 49 20.94 -41.42 -35.51
C ALA A 49 20.96 -39.91 -35.73
N GLU A 50 19.82 -39.22 -35.63
CA GLU A 50 19.77 -37.74 -35.66
C GLU A 50 20.49 -37.12 -34.46
N ASP A 51 20.22 -37.62 -33.24
CA ASP A 51 20.90 -37.21 -32.00
C ASP A 51 22.42 -37.49 -32.10
N LYS A 52 22.85 -38.57 -32.77
CA LYS A 52 24.28 -38.90 -32.96
C LYS A 52 24.97 -38.07 -34.06
N GLU A 53 24.33 -37.86 -35.22
CA GLU A 53 24.81 -36.94 -36.26
C GLU A 53 24.93 -35.50 -35.73
N ALA A 54 24.02 -35.07 -34.85
CA ALA A 54 24.07 -33.77 -34.20
C ALA A 54 25.29 -33.63 -33.25
N ARG A 55 25.56 -34.64 -32.42
CA ARG A 55 26.75 -34.65 -31.53
C ARG A 55 28.06 -34.62 -32.30
N ILE A 56 28.16 -35.40 -33.37
CA ILE A 56 29.33 -35.42 -34.26
C ILE A 56 29.55 -34.06 -34.91
N ARG A 57 28.47 -33.40 -35.37
CA ARG A 57 28.52 -32.03 -35.93
C ARG A 57 28.94 -30.97 -34.91
N MET A 58 28.78 -31.23 -33.61
CA MET A 58 29.20 -30.34 -32.53
C MET A 58 30.65 -30.59 -32.05
N GLY A 59 31.38 -31.54 -32.64
CA GLY A 59 32.73 -31.89 -32.19
C GLY A 59 32.74 -32.56 -30.81
N LEU A 60 31.72 -33.37 -30.52
CA LEU A 60 31.59 -34.10 -29.26
C LEU A 60 32.00 -35.57 -29.46
N ASP A 61 33.29 -35.81 -29.28
CA ASP A 61 33.97 -37.10 -29.42
C ASP A 61 33.30 -38.22 -28.59
N GLU A 62 33.41 -39.46 -29.07
CA GLU A 62 32.64 -40.61 -28.54
C GLU A 62 33.03 -41.01 -27.09
N GLU A 63 34.17 -40.52 -26.57
CA GLU A 63 34.66 -40.77 -25.21
C GLU A 63 34.58 -39.56 -24.24
N SER A 64 33.93 -38.44 -24.57
CA SER A 64 33.84 -37.30 -23.64
C SER A 64 32.54 -36.49 -23.65
N ALA A 65 31.95 -36.36 -22.45
CA ALA A 65 30.71 -35.63 -22.09
C ALA A 65 29.42 -36.12 -22.82
N PRO A 66 28.40 -36.53 -22.04
CA PRO A 66 27.48 -35.54 -21.47
C PRO A 66 27.65 -35.31 -19.96
N SER A 67 28.32 -36.25 -19.29
CA SER A 67 28.40 -36.34 -17.83
C SER A 67 28.88 -35.06 -17.16
N VAL A 68 29.83 -34.31 -17.72
CA VAL A 68 30.38 -33.11 -17.07
C VAL A 68 29.34 -31.97 -16.99
N VAL A 69 28.55 -31.74 -18.04
CA VAL A 69 27.54 -30.66 -18.05
C VAL A 69 26.34 -31.04 -17.18
N GLU A 70 25.87 -32.30 -17.26
CA GLU A 70 24.78 -32.75 -16.40
C GLU A 70 25.21 -32.91 -14.94
N ALA A 71 26.43 -33.40 -14.64
CA ALA A 71 26.95 -33.46 -13.28
C ALA A 71 27.25 -32.06 -12.71
N ALA A 72 27.72 -31.09 -13.51
CA ALA A 72 27.82 -29.70 -13.05
C ALA A 72 26.44 -29.08 -12.77
N ARG A 73 25.41 -29.46 -13.55
CA ARG A 73 24.01 -29.05 -13.31
C ARG A 73 23.42 -29.74 -12.07
N GLN A 74 23.75 -31.01 -11.83
CA GLN A 74 23.41 -31.76 -10.63
C GLN A 74 24.11 -31.16 -9.40
N ALA A 75 25.41 -30.88 -9.49
CA ALA A 75 26.25 -30.33 -8.44
C ALA A 75 25.78 -28.94 -8.02
N ARG A 76 25.53 -28.02 -8.97
CA ARG A 76 24.92 -26.71 -8.65
C ARG A 76 23.55 -26.84 -7.97
N LYS A 77 22.80 -27.91 -8.28
CA LYS A 77 21.51 -28.26 -7.66
C LYS A 77 21.65 -28.97 -6.29
N GLN A 78 22.85 -29.43 -5.93
CA GLN A 78 23.22 -30.04 -4.65
C GLN A 78 23.99 -29.07 -3.74
N GLU A 79 24.67 -28.08 -4.31
CA GLU A 79 25.30 -26.95 -3.62
C GLU A 79 24.24 -25.94 -3.20
N GLY A 80 23.32 -25.55 -4.09
CA GLY A 80 22.06 -24.89 -3.76
C GLY A 80 22.18 -23.49 -3.14
N ILE A 81 21.78 -22.47 -3.90
CA ILE A 81 21.78 -21.06 -3.47
C ILE A 81 21.10 -20.84 -2.10
N THR A 82 21.67 -19.93 -1.30
CA THR A 82 21.12 -19.49 -0.01
C THR A 82 20.01 -18.46 -0.15
N LEU A 83 19.28 -18.19 0.93
CA LEU A 83 18.27 -17.13 0.94
C LEU A 83 18.89 -15.73 0.78
N GLY A 84 20.08 -15.49 1.32
CA GLY A 84 20.81 -14.22 1.17
C GLY A 84 21.22 -13.98 -0.28
N GLU A 85 21.97 -14.92 -0.87
CA GLU A 85 22.38 -14.86 -2.29
C GLU A 85 21.18 -14.73 -3.23
N TRP A 86 20.10 -15.50 -2.99
CA TRP A 86 18.88 -15.36 -3.79
C TRP A 86 18.18 -14.02 -3.54
N ALA A 87 18.15 -13.48 -2.32
CA ALA A 87 17.55 -12.18 -2.05
C ALA A 87 18.32 -11.03 -2.75
N ASP A 88 19.65 -11.08 -2.76
CA ASP A 88 20.50 -10.13 -3.50
C ASP A 88 20.32 -10.24 -5.03
N GLU A 89 20.10 -11.44 -5.55
CA GLU A 89 19.72 -11.65 -6.95
C GLU A 89 18.28 -11.23 -7.27
N TRP A 90 17.34 -11.47 -6.35
CA TRP A 90 15.90 -11.33 -6.56
C TRP A 90 15.42 -9.90 -6.40
N TYR A 91 15.90 -9.19 -5.37
CA TYR A 91 15.45 -7.85 -5.02
C TYR A 91 15.66 -6.83 -6.15
N PRO A 92 16.81 -6.78 -6.86
CA PRO A 92 17.02 -5.83 -7.97
C PRO A 92 16.14 -6.10 -9.19
N LYS A 93 15.60 -7.32 -9.34
CA LYS A 93 14.74 -7.74 -10.46
C LYS A 93 13.26 -7.34 -10.27
N GLN A 94 12.89 -6.79 -9.10
CA GLN A 94 11.50 -6.46 -8.76
C GLN A 94 11.08 -5.10 -9.35
N ASP A 95 10.27 -5.10 -10.41
CA ASP A 95 9.58 -3.89 -10.90
C ASP A 95 8.30 -3.61 -10.10
N VAL A 96 8.46 -3.02 -8.90
CA VAL A 96 7.35 -2.56 -8.07
C VAL A 96 7.57 -1.14 -7.57
N GLY A 97 6.49 -0.36 -7.46
CA GLY A 97 6.56 1.06 -7.09
C GLY A 97 7.33 1.30 -5.79
N ILE A 98 8.18 2.33 -5.76
CA ILE A 98 9.28 2.55 -4.80
C ILE A 98 8.93 2.28 -3.31
N SER A 99 7.71 2.63 -2.87
CA SER A 99 7.27 2.39 -1.50
C SER A 99 7.16 0.90 -1.12
N HIS A 100 6.92 0.03 -2.10
CA HIS A 100 6.90 -1.42 -1.97
C HIS A 100 8.32 -2.00 -1.93
N MET A 101 9.23 -1.55 -2.81
CA MET A 101 10.66 -1.92 -2.76
C MET A 101 11.26 -1.72 -1.37
N ARG A 102 11.06 -0.52 -0.79
CA ARG A 102 11.49 -0.25 0.60
C ARG A 102 10.79 -1.15 1.62
N GLY A 103 9.56 -1.61 1.35
CA GLY A 103 8.88 -2.62 2.15
C GLY A 103 9.60 -3.97 2.11
N LEU A 104 9.86 -4.49 0.90
CA LEU A 104 10.59 -5.74 0.68
C LEU A 104 11.98 -5.70 1.34
N ARG A 105 12.72 -4.59 1.19
CA ARG A 105 14.02 -4.39 1.85
C ARG A 105 13.92 -4.50 3.38
N ASN A 106 12.99 -3.78 4.01
CA ASN A 106 12.81 -3.84 5.46
C ASN A 106 12.39 -5.24 5.95
N ASP A 107 11.52 -5.92 5.20
CA ASP A 107 11.09 -7.29 5.49
C ASP A 107 12.27 -8.27 5.41
N LEU A 108 13.14 -8.14 4.40
CA LEU A 108 14.36 -8.93 4.24
C LEU A 108 15.37 -8.63 5.35
N GLU A 109 15.92 -7.41 5.35
CA GLU A 109 17.08 -7.00 6.18
C GLU A 109 16.81 -7.01 7.69
N LEU A 110 15.60 -6.65 8.12
CA LEU A 110 15.30 -6.53 9.56
C LEU A 110 14.65 -7.77 10.15
N HIS A 111 14.09 -8.64 9.30
CA HIS A 111 13.12 -9.63 9.79
C HIS A 111 13.25 -11.04 9.22
N LEU A 112 13.53 -11.23 7.92
CA LEU A 112 13.65 -12.54 7.29
C LEU A 112 15.10 -13.05 7.33
N LEU A 113 16.05 -12.35 6.69
CA LEU A 113 17.44 -12.83 6.59
C LEU A 113 18.07 -13.05 7.98
N PRO A 114 17.96 -12.13 8.97
CA PRO A 114 18.54 -12.34 10.31
C PRO A 114 17.80 -13.37 11.19
N HIS A 115 16.75 -14.04 10.69
CA HIS A 115 16.05 -15.03 11.49
C HIS A 115 16.85 -16.33 11.60
N ARG A 116 17.25 -16.71 12.82
CA ARG A 116 17.74 -18.06 13.11
C ARG A 116 16.59 -19.00 13.42
N PRO A 117 16.42 -20.11 12.69
CA PRO A 117 15.43 -21.14 13.01
C PRO A 117 15.68 -21.79 14.37
N GLU A 118 14.59 -22.22 15.01
CA GLU A 118 14.64 -23.04 16.22
C GLU A 118 15.39 -24.35 15.93
N GLY A 119 16.56 -24.56 16.54
CA GLY A 119 17.42 -25.73 16.31
C GLY A 119 18.45 -25.61 15.17
N ARG A 120 18.77 -24.41 14.68
CA ARG A 120 19.95 -24.15 13.83
C ARG A 120 20.76 -22.97 14.35
N ASP A 121 22.08 -23.04 14.18
CA ASP A 121 22.99 -21.92 14.48
C ASP A 121 23.00 -20.87 13.35
N GLN A 122 22.84 -21.33 12.11
CA GLN A 122 22.81 -20.49 10.91
C GLN A 122 21.58 -19.57 10.88
N ALA A 123 21.76 -18.37 10.32
CA ALA A 123 20.65 -17.51 9.94
C ALA A 123 19.95 -18.03 8.68
N TRP A 124 18.72 -17.57 8.43
CA TRP A 124 18.02 -17.82 7.17
C TRP A 124 18.79 -17.26 5.98
N ASP A 125 19.49 -16.13 6.16
CA ASP A 125 20.49 -15.57 5.24
C ASP A 125 21.45 -16.66 4.68
N GLU A 126 22.06 -17.43 5.57
CA GLU A 126 23.02 -18.51 5.30
C GLU A 126 22.34 -19.86 4.94
N THR A 127 21.00 -19.92 4.96
CA THR A 127 20.25 -21.17 4.76
C THR A 127 19.94 -21.37 3.27
N ARG A 128 20.35 -22.52 2.72
CA ARG A 128 20.02 -22.98 1.36
C ARG A 128 18.51 -22.96 1.12
N LEU A 129 18.03 -22.51 -0.04
CA LEU A 129 16.59 -22.47 -0.33
C LEU A 129 15.91 -23.85 -0.19
N LEU A 130 16.63 -24.93 -0.52
CA LEU A 130 16.19 -26.32 -0.40
C LEU A 130 16.00 -26.79 1.07
N ASP A 131 16.67 -26.13 2.02
CA ASP A 131 16.62 -26.45 3.46
C ASP A 131 15.48 -25.74 4.19
N ILE A 132 14.82 -24.77 3.56
CA ILE A 132 13.77 -23.96 4.17
C ILE A 132 12.48 -24.77 4.24
N THR A 133 11.99 -25.06 5.46
CA THR A 133 10.79 -25.88 5.65
C THR A 133 9.55 -25.07 6.04
N ALA A 134 8.37 -25.59 5.70
CA ALA A 134 7.10 -25.02 6.14
C ALA A 134 6.98 -24.95 7.68
N GLU A 135 7.69 -25.83 8.40
CA GLU A 135 7.71 -25.88 9.85
C GLU A 135 8.57 -24.76 10.46
N GLN A 136 9.73 -24.46 9.85
CA GLN A 136 10.51 -23.26 10.19
C GLN A 136 9.70 -21.99 9.94
N ILE A 137 8.97 -21.90 8.82
CA ILE A 137 8.11 -20.74 8.51
C ILE A 137 6.93 -20.64 9.51
N LEU A 138 6.45 -21.77 10.06
CA LEU A 138 5.49 -21.77 11.17
C LEU A 138 6.15 -21.37 12.49
N ALA A 139 7.41 -21.76 12.76
CA ALA A 139 8.20 -21.34 13.92
C ALA A 139 8.47 -19.83 13.91
N PHE A 140 8.92 -19.27 12.79
CA PHE A 140 9.01 -17.83 12.53
C PHE A 140 7.71 -17.09 12.90
N LYS A 141 6.56 -17.60 12.44
CA LYS A 141 5.22 -17.07 12.78
C LYS A 141 4.87 -17.21 14.27
N ARG A 142 5.47 -18.16 15.03
CA ARG A 142 5.37 -18.21 16.50
C ARG A 142 6.27 -17.13 17.14
N VAL A 143 7.55 -17.09 16.75
CA VAL A 143 8.56 -16.15 17.28
C VAL A 143 8.13 -14.69 17.12
N LYS A 144 7.70 -14.28 15.92
CA LYS A 144 7.24 -12.89 15.70
C LYS A 144 5.97 -12.56 16.50
N ARG A 145 5.06 -13.52 16.74
CA ARG A 145 3.89 -13.31 17.64
C ARG A 145 4.30 -13.18 19.10
N ALA A 146 5.23 -14.01 19.57
CA ALA A 146 5.77 -13.93 20.92
C ALA A 146 6.49 -12.58 21.16
N ALA A 147 7.20 -12.07 20.14
CA ALA A 147 7.79 -10.74 20.12
C ALA A 147 6.78 -9.59 19.88
N GLY A 148 5.47 -9.84 19.98
CA GLY A 148 4.42 -8.80 19.96
C GLY A 148 4.06 -8.23 18.58
N TYR A 149 4.57 -8.76 17.47
CA TYR A 149 4.27 -8.24 16.13
C TYR A 149 2.81 -8.49 15.75
N ALA A 150 2.17 -7.49 15.14
CA ALA A 150 0.79 -7.60 14.69
C ALA A 150 0.62 -8.62 13.55
N GLU A 151 -0.46 -9.40 13.58
CA GLU A 151 -0.76 -10.47 12.60
C GLU A 151 -0.80 -9.97 11.14
N SER A 152 -1.12 -8.68 10.91
CA SER A 152 -1.02 -8.05 9.58
C SER A 152 0.42 -7.87 9.11
N THR A 153 1.34 -7.55 10.01
CA THR A 153 2.77 -7.35 9.70
C THR A 153 3.45 -8.69 9.49
N ILE A 154 3.13 -9.69 10.31
CA ILE A 154 3.58 -11.08 10.12
C ILE A 154 3.10 -11.64 8.78
N ARG A 155 1.89 -11.29 8.34
CA ARG A 155 1.40 -11.62 6.99
C ARG A 155 2.21 -10.92 5.89
N GLY A 156 2.69 -9.70 6.11
CA GLY A 156 3.60 -9.00 5.21
C GLY A 156 4.89 -9.80 4.98
N TYR A 157 5.63 -10.08 6.06
CA TYR A 157 6.87 -10.89 6.00
C TYR A 157 6.67 -12.22 5.26
N CYS A 158 5.56 -12.91 5.53
CA CYS A 158 5.26 -14.19 4.90
C CYS A 158 4.68 -14.07 3.48
N SER A 159 4.26 -12.89 3.04
CA SER A 159 3.92 -12.60 1.65
C SER A 159 5.20 -12.33 0.85
N THR A 160 6.10 -11.50 1.38
CA THR A 160 7.44 -11.24 0.85
C THR A 160 8.21 -12.55 0.64
N LEU A 161 8.27 -13.40 1.68
CA LEU A 161 8.88 -14.73 1.60
C LEU A 161 8.14 -15.67 0.65
N TYR A 162 6.81 -15.57 0.52
CA TYR A 162 6.05 -16.41 -0.42
C TYR A 162 6.36 -16.07 -1.88
N THR A 163 6.38 -14.79 -2.25
CA THR A 163 6.72 -14.36 -3.62
C THR A 163 8.15 -14.74 -3.96
N MET A 164 9.14 -14.38 -3.13
CA MET A 164 10.54 -14.71 -3.38
C MET A 164 10.80 -16.23 -3.53
N LEU A 165 10.03 -17.08 -2.85
CA LEU A 165 10.07 -18.55 -2.99
C LEU A 165 9.14 -19.12 -4.08
N ALA A 166 8.30 -18.31 -4.72
CA ALA A 166 7.59 -18.68 -5.94
C ALA A 166 8.51 -18.44 -7.15
N ASP A 167 9.11 -17.26 -7.23
CA ASP A 167 10.08 -16.86 -8.25
C ASP A 167 11.31 -17.79 -8.23
N ALA A 168 11.70 -18.32 -7.06
CA ALA A 168 12.73 -19.35 -6.92
C ALA A 168 12.39 -20.71 -7.57
N ILE A 169 11.10 -21.01 -7.82
CA ILE A 169 10.68 -22.18 -8.61
C ILE A 169 10.82 -21.87 -10.10
N GLU A 170 10.44 -20.66 -10.52
CA GLU A 170 10.51 -20.25 -11.92
C GLU A 170 11.98 -20.15 -12.40
N ALA A 171 12.88 -19.70 -11.52
CA ALA A 171 14.33 -19.78 -11.71
C ALA A 171 14.92 -21.20 -11.52
N GLY A 172 14.12 -22.18 -11.08
CA GLY A 172 14.51 -23.59 -10.98
C GLY A 172 15.38 -23.97 -9.77
N HIS A 173 15.55 -23.07 -8.80
CA HIS A 173 16.34 -23.33 -7.58
C HIS A 173 15.65 -24.30 -6.61
N ILE A 174 14.31 -24.26 -6.53
CA ILE A 174 13.51 -25.18 -5.70
C ILE A 174 12.32 -25.76 -6.50
N SER A 175 11.83 -26.93 -6.12
CA SER A 175 10.73 -27.63 -6.83
C SER A 175 9.33 -27.37 -6.24
N ALA A 176 9.24 -26.80 -5.05
CA ALA A 176 8.00 -26.46 -4.38
C ALA A 176 8.22 -25.33 -3.36
N ASN A 177 7.23 -24.46 -3.17
CA ASN A 177 7.35 -23.30 -2.29
C ASN A 177 6.97 -23.70 -0.85
N PRO A 178 7.90 -23.70 0.13
CA PRO A 178 7.61 -24.11 1.50
C PRO A 178 6.75 -23.11 2.28
N ALA A 179 6.61 -21.87 1.79
CA ALA A 179 5.67 -20.89 2.35
C ALA A 179 4.21 -21.13 1.88
N ALA A 180 3.99 -21.95 0.84
CA ALA A 180 2.67 -22.19 0.27
C ALA A 180 1.75 -22.96 1.26
N THR A 181 0.74 -22.26 1.77
CA THR A 181 -0.25 -22.88 2.65
C THR A 181 -1.20 -23.75 1.85
N LYS A 182 -1.07 -25.09 1.96
CA LYS A 182 -2.08 -26.03 1.45
C LYS A 182 -3.47 -25.66 2.00
N ALA A 183 -4.44 -25.51 1.12
CA ALA A 183 -5.82 -25.22 1.51
C ALA A 183 -6.33 -26.22 2.56
N ASN A 184 -7.10 -25.72 3.53
CA ASN A 184 -7.79 -26.52 4.56
C ASN A 184 -6.95 -27.26 5.62
N ARG A 185 -5.62 -27.09 5.69
CA ARG A 185 -4.81 -27.58 6.84
C ARG A 185 -4.55 -26.46 7.87
N GLY A 186 -5.39 -26.36 8.89
CA GLY A 186 -5.25 -25.36 9.97
C GLY A 186 -6.45 -25.28 10.92
N ARG A 187 -6.29 -24.56 12.03
CA ARG A 187 -7.27 -24.41 13.13
C ARG A 187 -8.61 -23.84 12.63
N ARG A 188 -9.65 -24.69 12.55
CA ARG A 188 -11.01 -24.31 12.08
C ARG A 188 -11.77 -23.36 13.03
N SER A 189 -11.36 -23.23 14.29
CA SER A 189 -12.01 -22.33 15.25
C SER A 189 -11.69 -20.86 14.95
N GLY A 190 -12.63 -20.14 14.33
CA GLY A 190 -12.56 -18.68 14.13
C GLY A 190 -12.53 -18.21 12.67
N THR A 191 -12.28 -19.10 11.71
CA THR A 191 -12.14 -18.72 10.28
C THR A 191 -13.43 -18.15 9.68
N GLY A 192 -14.60 -18.65 10.13
CA GLY A 192 -15.92 -18.24 9.64
C GLY A 192 -16.70 -17.27 10.54
N THR A 193 -16.26 -16.99 11.77
CA THR A 193 -17.04 -16.14 12.69
C THR A 193 -16.65 -14.66 12.57
N ARG A 194 -17.65 -13.79 12.27
CA ARG A 194 -17.48 -12.33 12.18
C ARG A 194 -16.77 -11.70 13.41
N LYS A 195 -16.84 -12.32 14.59
CA LYS A 195 -16.12 -11.90 15.81
C LYS A 195 -14.59 -11.88 15.65
N GLY A 196 -13.99 -12.81 14.88
CA GLY A 196 -12.54 -12.90 14.73
C GLY A 196 -11.91 -11.80 13.85
N LYS A 197 -12.70 -11.16 12.97
CA LYS A 197 -12.25 -10.07 12.07
C LYS A 197 -12.60 -8.67 12.60
N ARG A 198 -12.73 -8.48 13.93
CA ARG A 198 -12.82 -7.15 14.55
C ARG A 198 -11.46 -6.43 14.51
N GLY A 199 -11.08 -5.97 13.32
CA GLY A 199 -9.95 -5.04 13.16
C GLY A 199 -10.20 -3.76 13.97
N LYS A 200 -9.13 -3.15 14.49
CA LYS A 200 -9.22 -1.91 15.29
C LYS A 200 -10.04 -0.86 14.53
N GLN A 201 -11.13 -0.39 15.12
CA GLN A 201 -11.97 0.65 14.53
C GLN A 201 -11.08 1.85 14.11
N ARG A 202 -11.30 2.32 12.88
CA ARG A 202 -10.56 3.47 12.36
C ARG A 202 -11.07 4.71 13.08
N VAL A 203 -10.15 5.47 13.68
CA VAL A 203 -10.48 6.76 14.29
C VAL A 203 -10.97 7.70 13.18
N THR A 204 -12.13 8.32 13.42
CA THR A 204 -12.77 9.30 12.56
C THR A 204 -13.21 10.49 13.39
N THR A 205 -13.58 11.57 12.71
CA THR A 205 -14.16 12.77 13.31
C THR A 205 -15.35 13.24 12.48
N ASP A 206 -16.11 14.20 12.99
CA ASP A 206 -17.18 14.90 12.28
C ASP A 206 -16.68 16.28 11.80
N ALA A 207 -17.56 17.10 11.25
CA ALA A 207 -17.20 18.42 10.72
C ALA A 207 -16.76 19.43 11.81
N LEU A 208 -17.20 19.26 13.06
CA LEU A 208 -16.77 20.10 14.19
C LEU A 208 -15.39 19.70 14.68
N GLY A 209 -15.15 18.40 14.88
CA GLY A 209 -13.82 17.92 15.25
C GLY A 209 -12.80 18.16 14.13
N ALA A 210 -13.17 18.07 12.86
CA ALA A 210 -12.33 18.47 11.74
C ALA A 210 -11.99 19.98 11.76
N LEU A 211 -12.97 20.85 12.04
CA LEU A 211 -12.79 22.30 12.17
C LEU A 211 -11.84 22.65 13.33
N LEU A 212 -12.06 22.07 14.51
CA LEU A 212 -11.23 22.29 15.71
C LEU A 212 -9.82 21.70 15.58
N LEU A 213 -9.66 20.55 14.91
CA LEU A 213 -8.33 20.02 14.56
C LEU A 213 -7.59 20.99 13.63
N SER A 214 -8.27 21.49 12.60
CA SER A 214 -7.70 22.44 11.62
C SER A 214 -7.29 23.76 12.28
N GLU A 215 -8.08 24.27 13.23
CA GLU A 215 -7.73 25.44 14.06
C GLU A 215 -6.45 25.19 14.88
N ARG A 216 -6.38 24.07 15.61
CA ARG A 216 -5.19 23.71 16.39
C ARG A 216 -3.95 23.47 15.54
N MET A 217 -4.09 22.92 14.33
CA MET A 217 -2.99 22.78 13.37
C MET A 217 -2.43 24.15 12.94
N ALA A 218 -3.31 25.12 12.68
CA ALA A 218 -2.90 26.49 12.37
C ALA A 218 -2.24 27.20 13.56
N LEU A 219 -2.74 26.99 14.79
CA LEU A 219 -2.13 27.55 16.01
C LEU A 219 -0.73 26.97 16.32
N LEU A 220 -0.54 25.65 16.13
CA LEU A 220 0.74 24.99 16.36
C LEU A 220 1.84 25.50 15.42
N SER A 221 1.52 25.56 14.12
CA SER A 221 2.41 26.08 13.07
C SER A 221 2.55 27.60 13.10
N GLY A 222 1.51 28.33 13.52
CA GLY A 222 1.36 29.76 13.27
C GLY A 222 1.14 30.05 11.79
N ARG A 223 0.28 29.26 11.14
CA ARG A 223 -0.02 29.32 9.70
C ARG A 223 -1.47 28.94 9.39
N ASP A 224 -2.25 29.90 8.91
CA ASP A 224 -3.64 29.69 8.46
C ASP A 224 -3.73 28.67 7.30
N GLU A 225 -2.64 28.46 6.55
CA GLU A 225 -2.57 27.44 5.50
C GLU A 225 -2.82 26.01 6.03
N GLU A 226 -2.53 25.73 7.30
CA GLU A 226 -2.85 24.43 7.91
C GLU A 226 -4.35 24.28 8.23
N PHE A 227 -5.04 25.40 8.51
CA PHE A 227 -6.49 25.38 8.65
C PHE A 227 -7.13 25.06 7.30
N ILE A 228 -6.67 25.73 6.24
CA ILE A 228 -7.09 25.49 4.85
C ILE A 228 -6.78 24.04 4.44
N SER A 229 -5.60 23.51 4.79
CA SER A 229 -5.19 22.14 4.45
C SER A 229 -6.08 21.09 5.15
N GLY A 230 -6.36 21.26 6.45
CA GLY A 230 -7.24 20.37 7.23
C GLY A 230 -8.70 20.36 6.75
N ILE A 231 -9.27 21.55 6.48
CA ILE A 231 -10.63 21.67 5.92
C ILE A 231 -10.70 21.09 4.50
N THR A 232 -9.68 21.34 3.66
CA THR A 232 -9.61 20.76 2.31
C THR A 232 -9.53 19.24 2.39
N MET A 233 -8.67 18.67 3.26
CA MET A 233 -8.55 17.23 3.47
C MET A 233 -9.90 16.57 3.82
N TYR A 234 -10.61 17.10 4.83
CA TYR A 234 -11.85 16.52 5.32
C TYR A 234 -12.98 16.54 4.28
N ASN A 235 -13.08 17.59 3.45
CA ASN A 235 -14.18 17.75 2.49
C ASN A 235 -13.88 17.19 1.08
N SER A 236 -12.61 16.96 0.75
CA SER A 236 -12.19 16.45 -0.56
C SER A 236 -12.05 14.93 -0.62
N GLY A 237 -11.63 14.27 0.47
CA GLY A 237 -11.28 12.85 0.42
C GLY A 237 -9.89 12.55 -0.15
N LEU A 238 -9.03 13.54 -0.36
CA LEU A 238 -7.68 13.36 -0.91
C LEU A 238 -6.79 12.47 -0.02
N ARG A 239 -5.89 11.68 -0.62
CA ARG A 239 -4.77 11.06 0.10
C ARG A 239 -3.82 12.19 0.55
N PHE A 240 -3.14 12.03 1.69
CA PHE A 240 -2.21 13.07 2.18
C PHE A 240 -1.12 13.45 1.16
N GLY A 241 -0.63 12.48 0.38
CA GLY A 241 0.31 12.72 -0.72
C GLY A 241 -0.30 13.50 -1.90
N GLU A 242 -1.60 13.29 -2.20
CA GLU A 242 -2.34 14.05 -3.23
C GLU A 242 -2.51 15.52 -2.79
N LEU A 243 -2.80 15.76 -1.51
CA LEU A 243 -2.92 17.12 -0.97
C LEU A 243 -1.60 17.91 -1.02
N ILE A 244 -0.52 17.37 -0.45
CA ILE A 244 0.78 18.07 -0.43
C ILE A 244 1.46 18.15 -1.80
N GLY A 245 1.01 17.31 -2.74
CA GLY A 245 1.39 17.34 -4.14
C GLY A 245 0.50 18.22 -5.03
N LEU A 246 -0.61 18.76 -4.52
CA LEU A 246 -1.55 19.56 -5.31
C LEU A 246 -0.86 20.79 -5.92
N GLU A 247 -0.78 20.82 -7.25
CA GLU A 247 -0.19 21.91 -8.03
C GLU A 247 -1.26 22.95 -8.43
N ARG A 248 -0.84 24.21 -8.63
CA ARG A 248 -1.70 25.37 -8.93
C ARG A 248 -2.64 25.15 -10.12
N GLU A 249 -2.20 24.44 -11.16
CA GLU A 249 -2.99 24.16 -12.37
C GLU A 249 -4.08 23.08 -12.19
N PHE A 250 -3.97 22.27 -11.13
CA PHE A 250 -4.93 21.22 -10.78
C PHE A 250 -5.86 21.64 -9.63
N CYS A 251 -5.55 22.73 -8.93
CA CYS A 251 -6.44 23.40 -7.99
C CYS A 251 -7.34 24.39 -8.72
N ARG A 252 -8.59 24.00 -9.04
CA ARG A 252 -9.47 24.74 -9.95
C ARG A 252 -10.76 25.22 -9.26
N PRO A 253 -10.68 26.20 -8.33
CA PRO A 253 -11.85 26.73 -7.63
C PRO A 253 -12.80 27.57 -8.51
N ALA A 254 -12.48 27.80 -9.78
CA ALA A 254 -13.41 28.34 -10.79
C ALA A 254 -14.29 27.25 -11.41
N GLU A 255 -13.77 26.03 -11.56
CA GLU A 255 -14.49 24.82 -12.02
C GLU A 255 -15.12 24.05 -10.83
N GLN A 256 -15.10 24.63 -9.63
CA GLN A 256 -15.46 24.00 -8.35
C GLN A 256 -14.84 22.59 -8.17
N MET A 257 -13.58 22.39 -8.57
CA MET A 257 -12.95 21.06 -8.47
C MET A 257 -11.44 21.08 -8.19
N ILE A 258 -10.94 19.94 -7.71
CA ILE A 258 -9.52 19.61 -7.63
C ILE A 258 -9.26 18.41 -8.55
N ARG A 259 -8.36 18.56 -9.51
CA ARG A 259 -7.88 17.46 -10.35
C ARG A 259 -6.77 16.70 -9.64
N VAL A 260 -6.79 15.37 -9.69
CA VAL A 260 -5.83 14.51 -8.98
C VAL A 260 -4.91 13.81 -9.98
N GLU A 261 -3.90 14.53 -10.46
CA GLU A 261 -2.85 13.98 -11.32
C GLU A 261 -1.74 13.24 -10.54
N TRP A 262 -1.41 13.70 -9.33
CA TRP A 262 -0.19 13.28 -8.65
C TRP A 262 -0.37 13.06 -7.15
N GLN A 263 0.53 12.28 -6.57
CA GLN A 263 0.86 12.34 -5.15
C GLN A 263 2.37 12.54 -4.96
N LEU A 264 2.75 13.28 -3.91
CA LEU A 264 4.13 13.33 -3.46
C LEU A 264 4.39 12.31 -2.34
N PHE A 265 5.54 11.63 -2.44
CA PHE A 265 5.99 10.62 -1.50
C PHE A 265 7.41 10.92 -1.00
N GLU A 266 7.61 10.81 0.31
CA GLU A 266 8.90 10.99 0.99
C GLU A 266 9.67 9.66 1.09
N MET A 267 10.89 9.62 0.55
CA MET A 267 11.85 8.54 0.78
C MET A 267 13.21 9.13 1.17
N GLU A 268 13.70 8.74 2.35
CA GLU A 268 15.05 9.02 2.89
C GLU A 268 15.47 10.50 3.00
N GLY A 269 14.62 11.43 2.54
CA GLY A 269 14.86 12.86 2.56
C GLY A 269 14.40 13.55 1.27
N ASP A 270 14.34 12.79 0.18
CA ASP A 270 13.93 13.24 -1.13
C ASP A 270 12.43 13.02 -1.38
N TRP A 271 11.94 13.73 -2.40
CA TRP A 271 10.53 13.87 -2.74
C TRP A 271 10.26 13.32 -4.14
N HIS A 272 9.52 12.22 -4.21
CA HIS A 272 9.13 11.58 -5.46
C HIS A 272 7.70 11.97 -5.82
N ARG A 273 7.52 12.49 -7.04
CA ARG A 273 6.20 12.56 -7.67
C ARG A 273 5.85 11.18 -8.22
N GLN A 274 4.64 10.71 -7.93
CA GLN A 274 4.10 9.43 -8.37
C GLN A 274 2.66 9.63 -8.86
N PRO A 275 2.13 8.76 -9.74
CA PRO A 275 0.70 8.65 -10.01
C PRO A 275 -0.14 8.57 -8.72
N PRO A 276 -1.43 8.93 -8.75
CA PRO A 276 -2.33 8.70 -7.62
C PRO A 276 -2.33 7.20 -7.30
N LYS A 277 -2.35 6.81 -6.02
CA LYS A 277 -2.24 5.38 -5.67
C LYS A 277 -3.38 4.61 -6.35
N ASP A 278 -3.08 3.42 -6.87
CA ASP A 278 -4.07 2.59 -7.59
C ASP A 278 -4.52 3.27 -8.90
N ASP A 279 -3.59 4.02 -9.53
CA ASP A 279 -3.76 4.88 -10.72
C ASP A 279 -5.10 5.64 -10.76
N SER A 280 -5.54 6.10 -9.59
CA SER A 280 -6.88 6.67 -9.39
C SER A 280 -6.96 8.17 -9.71
N TYR A 281 -6.55 8.50 -10.94
CA TYR A 281 -6.76 9.80 -11.58
C TYR A 281 -8.27 10.14 -11.60
N ARG A 282 -8.61 11.36 -11.20
CA ARG A 282 -10.01 11.81 -11.05
C ARG A 282 -10.12 13.31 -10.83
N ASP A 283 -11.27 13.88 -11.20
CA ASP A 283 -11.68 15.20 -10.76
C ASP A 283 -12.54 15.11 -9.49
N VAL A 284 -12.30 16.02 -8.54
CA VAL A 284 -12.90 16.01 -7.21
C VAL A 284 -13.64 17.32 -6.98
N HIS A 285 -14.95 17.33 -7.24
CA HIS A 285 -15.81 18.50 -6.99
C HIS A 285 -15.77 18.94 -5.53
N ILE A 286 -15.55 20.23 -5.27
CA ILE A 286 -15.40 20.79 -3.92
C ILE A 286 -16.49 21.83 -3.63
N PRO A 287 -17.03 21.89 -2.39
CA PRO A 287 -18.01 22.90 -2.02
C PRO A 287 -17.46 24.31 -2.15
N GLU A 288 -18.33 25.29 -2.41
CA GLU A 288 -17.94 26.68 -2.64
C GLU A 288 -17.13 27.30 -1.48
N PHE A 289 -17.37 26.89 -0.23
CA PHE A 289 -16.56 27.36 0.90
C PHE A 289 -15.12 26.82 0.86
N VAL A 290 -14.89 25.63 0.29
CA VAL A 290 -13.55 25.09 0.05
C VAL A 290 -12.91 25.79 -1.15
N CYS A 291 -13.70 26.11 -2.19
CA CYS A 291 -13.23 26.93 -3.31
C CYS A 291 -12.68 28.27 -2.83
N GLU A 292 -13.40 28.97 -1.95
CA GLU A 292 -12.97 30.28 -1.44
C GLU A 292 -11.71 30.21 -0.57
N LEU A 293 -11.62 29.22 0.33
CA LEU A 293 -10.41 28.96 1.11
C LEU A 293 -9.20 28.66 0.19
N LEU A 294 -9.41 27.95 -0.91
CA LEU A 294 -8.37 27.68 -1.90
C LEU A 294 -8.05 28.90 -2.78
N ARG A 295 -9.01 29.79 -3.08
CA ARG A 295 -8.74 31.07 -3.77
C ARG A 295 -7.83 31.96 -2.92
N ARG A 296 -8.11 32.09 -1.62
CA ARG A 296 -7.22 32.79 -0.66
C ARG A 296 -5.81 32.19 -0.64
N GLN A 297 -5.71 30.86 -0.62
CA GLN A 297 -4.42 30.18 -0.65
C GLN A 297 -3.68 30.37 -1.98
N LEU A 298 -4.36 30.33 -3.12
CA LEU A 298 -3.76 30.61 -4.42
C LEU A 298 -3.33 32.07 -4.58
N ALA A 299 -4.02 33.02 -3.93
CA ALA A 299 -3.66 34.43 -3.93
C ALA A 299 -2.40 34.75 -3.08
N SER A 300 -2.17 34.02 -1.97
CA SER A 300 -0.97 34.20 -1.16
C SER A 300 0.30 33.57 -1.78
N ILE A 301 0.13 32.60 -2.69
CA ILE A 301 1.24 31.92 -3.37
C ILE A 301 1.66 32.70 -4.63
N PRO A 302 2.95 33.05 -4.80
CA PRO A 302 3.46 33.70 -6.01
C PRO A 302 3.18 32.92 -7.31
N HIS A 303 2.94 33.64 -8.41
CA HIS A 303 2.73 33.07 -9.75
C HIS A 303 4.02 32.53 -10.42
N LYS A 304 5.19 32.69 -9.80
CA LYS A 304 6.46 32.08 -10.20
C LYS A 304 7.16 31.55 -8.94
N PRO A 305 7.73 30.33 -8.93
CA PRO A 305 8.37 29.78 -7.74
C PRO A 305 9.65 30.57 -7.41
N THR A 306 9.69 31.20 -6.23
CA THR A 306 10.87 31.96 -5.77
C THR A 306 12.02 31.05 -5.30
N LYS A 307 11.73 29.77 -5.04
CA LYS A 307 12.69 28.69 -4.82
C LYS A 307 12.11 27.40 -5.41
N THR A 308 12.93 26.58 -6.05
CA THR A 308 12.53 25.26 -6.56
C THR A 308 12.60 24.20 -5.44
N CYS A 309 11.65 23.27 -5.41
CA CYS A 309 11.71 22.10 -4.51
C CYS A 309 12.94 21.23 -4.85
N ALA A 310 13.49 20.49 -3.88
CA ALA A 310 14.44 19.40 -4.17
C ALA A 310 13.89 18.37 -5.19
N CYS A 311 12.56 18.21 -5.25
CA CYS A 311 11.79 17.54 -6.30
C CYS A 311 12.24 17.89 -7.74
N PHE A 312 12.71 19.13 -7.94
CA PHE A 312 13.10 19.75 -9.21
C PHE A 312 14.57 19.47 -9.58
N ARG A 313 15.36 18.75 -8.75
CA ARG A 313 16.74 18.44 -9.12
C ARG A 313 16.76 17.76 -10.50
N PRO A 314 17.47 18.32 -11.50
CA PRO A 314 17.65 17.63 -12.77
C PRO A 314 18.39 16.30 -12.52
N PRO A 315 18.21 15.30 -13.38
CA PRO A 315 18.70 13.96 -13.10
C PRO A 315 20.23 13.94 -13.18
N THR A 316 20.90 13.99 -12.02
CA THR A 316 22.30 13.59 -11.93
C THR A 316 22.37 12.09 -12.18
N VAL A 317 22.72 11.76 -13.42
CA VAL A 317 23.05 10.44 -13.97
C VAL A 317 23.62 9.51 -12.90
N HIS A 318 23.03 8.31 -12.79
CA HIS A 318 23.46 7.13 -12.03
C HIS A 318 24.56 7.35 -10.98
N ARG A 319 24.19 7.90 -9.80
CA ARG A 319 25.01 7.74 -8.58
C ARG A 319 24.57 6.54 -7.76
N PHE A 320 24.77 5.35 -8.34
CA PHE A 320 25.10 4.17 -7.53
C PHE A 320 26.51 4.39 -6.94
N LEU A 321 26.58 5.12 -5.83
CA LEU A 321 27.81 5.36 -5.08
C LEU A 321 27.59 4.97 -3.62
N VAL A 322 27.84 3.69 -3.33
CA VAL A 322 27.79 3.11 -1.99
C VAL A 322 28.83 3.82 -1.12
N ALA A 323 28.37 4.65 -0.17
CA ALA A 323 29.24 5.55 0.59
C ALA A 323 28.83 5.65 2.08
N ALA A 324 28.58 4.51 2.74
CA ALA A 324 28.26 4.42 4.17
C ALA A 324 29.18 3.47 4.98
N LEU A 325 30.49 3.55 4.71
CA LEU A 325 31.61 3.19 5.60
C LEU A 325 31.59 1.84 6.38
N LYS A 326 32.45 0.93 5.90
CA LYS A 326 33.29 -0.03 6.67
C LYS A 326 32.59 -1.09 7.55
N ARG A 327 32.89 -2.36 7.23
CA ARG A 327 33.88 -3.16 8.01
C ARG A 327 34.56 -4.26 7.17
N ARG A 328 35.87 -4.07 6.96
CA ARG A 328 36.93 -5.07 6.65
C ARG A 328 36.62 -6.22 5.67
N GLY A 329 37.05 -6.03 4.43
CA GLY A 329 37.40 -7.05 3.43
C GLY A 329 38.14 -6.35 2.29
N ALA A 330 39.24 -6.89 1.78
CA ALA A 330 40.04 -6.23 0.74
C ALA A 330 39.80 -6.87 -0.63
N TRP A 331 39.46 -6.05 -1.62
CA TRP A 331 39.39 -6.43 -3.03
C TRP A 331 40.73 -6.10 -3.71
N SER A 332 41.18 -6.92 -4.66
CA SER A 332 42.52 -6.80 -5.26
C SER A 332 42.62 -5.68 -6.30
N GLU A 333 43.86 -5.35 -6.70
CA GLU A 333 44.12 -4.36 -7.76
C GLU A 333 43.57 -4.80 -9.13
N GLU A 334 43.50 -6.11 -9.43
CA GLU A 334 42.99 -6.59 -10.72
C GLU A 334 41.52 -6.19 -10.95
N MET A 335 40.70 -6.15 -9.89
CA MET A 335 39.31 -5.66 -9.98
C MET A 335 39.19 -4.18 -10.32
N LYS A 336 40.22 -3.36 -10.05
CA LYS A 336 40.18 -1.93 -10.40
C LYS A 336 40.40 -1.69 -11.90
N THR A 337 41.11 -2.59 -12.57
CA THR A 337 41.44 -2.47 -13.99
C THR A 337 40.29 -2.96 -14.88
N ALA A 338 39.58 -4.02 -14.49
CA ALA A 338 38.56 -4.65 -15.33
C ALA A 338 37.33 -3.76 -15.64
N VAL A 339 37.00 -2.81 -14.78
CA VAL A 339 35.79 -1.95 -14.91
C VAL A 339 35.97 -0.83 -15.95
N LEU A 340 37.19 -0.60 -16.46
CA LEU A 340 37.50 0.49 -17.40
C LEU A 340 37.70 0.06 -18.87
N THR A 341 37.50 -1.23 -19.21
CA THR A 341 37.97 -1.80 -20.49
C THR A 341 36.91 -2.46 -21.37
N HIS A 342 35.62 -2.35 -21.05
CA HIS A 342 34.51 -2.91 -21.85
C HIS A 342 33.47 -1.85 -22.25
N ALA A 343 33.94 -0.84 -22.99
CA ALA A 343 33.09 0.20 -23.59
C ALA A 343 33.63 0.67 -24.96
N GLN A 344 34.15 -0.26 -25.77
CA GLN A 344 34.54 -0.07 -27.17
C GLN A 344 34.45 -1.41 -27.94
N ASP A 345 34.33 -1.32 -29.26
CA ASP A 345 34.20 -2.42 -30.24
C ASP A 345 33.06 -3.43 -30.07
N ARG A 346 31.89 -3.10 -30.66
CA ARG A 346 31.53 -3.60 -32.01
C ARG A 346 30.35 -2.81 -32.59
N SER A 347 30.27 -2.73 -33.92
CA SER A 347 29.18 -2.02 -34.61
C SER A 347 28.00 -2.95 -34.90
N LEU A 348 26.77 -2.46 -34.74
CA LEU A 348 25.55 -3.26 -34.94
C LEU A 348 25.37 -3.78 -36.38
N ALA A 349 26.10 -3.22 -37.35
CA ALA A 349 26.06 -3.64 -38.75
C ALA A 349 26.59 -5.07 -38.97
N GLU A 350 27.50 -5.58 -38.12
CA GLU A 350 28.11 -6.91 -38.29
C GLU A 350 27.14 -8.08 -37.98
N LEU A 351 26.01 -7.82 -37.32
CA LEU A 351 25.04 -8.84 -36.93
C LEU A 351 23.92 -9.07 -37.96
N GLY A 352 23.90 -8.33 -39.07
CA GLY A 352 22.91 -8.51 -40.15
C GLY A 352 21.46 -8.21 -39.75
N ILE A 353 21.25 -7.48 -38.65
CA ILE A 353 19.92 -7.08 -38.19
C ILE A 353 19.50 -5.82 -38.97
N ASP A 354 18.39 -5.93 -39.69
CA ASP A 354 17.77 -4.83 -40.42
C ASP A 354 17.36 -3.69 -39.45
N PRO A 355 17.87 -2.45 -39.63
CA PRO A 355 17.56 -1.34 -38.73
C PRO A 355 16.07 -0.98 -38.71
N ASP A 356 15.32 -1.17 -39.80
CA ASP A 356 13.87 -0.88 -39.86
C ASP A 356 13.02 -1.98 -39.19
N LEU A 357 13.61 -3.14 -38.89
CA LEU A 357 12.95 -4.23 -38.17
C LEU A 357 12.98 -4.03 -36.64
N ALA A 358 13.99 -3.31 -36.13
CA ALA A 358 14.09 -2.97 -34.71
C ALA A 358 12.92 -2.09 -34.23
N ASP A 359 12.42 -1.20 -35.10
CA ASP A 359 11.37 -0.22 -34.81
C ASP A 359 9.95 -0.82 -34.78
N ARG A 360 9.79 -2.14 -35.02
CA ARG A 360 8.49 -2.82 -35.10
C ARG A 360 8.25 -3.92 -34.06
N PHE A 361 9.22 -4.24 -33.21
CA PHE A 361 9.09 -5.31 -32.20
C PHE A 361 9.39 -4.93 -30.74
N ASN A 362 9.70 -3.66 -30.45
CA ASN A 362 9.52 -3.08 -29.12
C ASN A 362 8.31 -2.13 -29.17
N GLY A 363 7.20 -2.33 -28.48
CA GLY A 363 6.94 -3.25 -27.37
C GLY A 363 6.37 -2.47 -26.19
N ASP A 364 5.16 -1.90 -26.36
CA ASP A 364 4.54 -0.89 -25.48
C ASP A 364 4.01 -1.47 -24.14
N PHE A 365 4.81 -2.33 -23.50
CA PHE A 365 4.44 -3.10 -22.31
C PHE A 365 5.45 -3.03 -21.15
N ILE A 366 6.42 -2.10 -21.20
CA ILE A 366 7.19 -1.70 -20.00
C ILE A 366 6.97 -0.21 -19.75
N ARG A 367 5.79 0.11 -19.20
CA ARG A 367 5.53 1.42 -18.57
C ARG A 367 5.95 1.42 -17.10
N GLY A 368 7.13 0.83 -16.83
CA GLY A 368 7.89 1.01 -15.59
C GLY A 368 8.37 2.46 -15.51
N SER A 369 7.45 3.38 -15.20
CA SER A 369 7.65 4.81 -15.35
C SER A 369 8.65 5.31 -14.29
N ALA A 370 9.91 5.41 -14.67
CA ALA A 370 10.91 6.24 -14.00
C ALA A 370 10.41 7.69 -14.02
N ALA A 371 9.67 8.07 -12.98
CA ALA A 371 8.87 9.29 -12.97
C ALA A 371 9.77 10.51 -13.24
N PRO A 372 9.51 11.29 -14.31
CA PRO A 372 10.39 12.38 -14.68
C PRO A 372 10.45 13.41 -13.55
N PRO A 373 11.64 13.99 -13.28
CA PRO A 373 11.81 14.97 -12.21
C PRO A 373 10.81 16.11 -12.33
N HIS A 374 10.44 16.66 -11.18
CA HIS A 374 9.27 17.50 -11.03
C HIS A 374 9.33 18.73 -11.95
N LYS A 375 8.34 18.93 -12.82
CA LYS A 375 8.28 20.08 -13.75
C LYS A 375 7.76 21.34 -13.03
N GLY A 376 8.58 21.91 -12.15
CA GLY A 376 8.46 23.32 -11.71
C GLY A 376 7.16 23.74 -10.97
N GLY A 377 6.29 22.79 -10.64
CA GLY A 377 4.97 23.01 -10.04
C GLY A 377 4.96 23.98 -8.85
N ILE A 378 4.00 24.90 -8.90
CA ILE A 378 3.68 25.82 -7.80
C ILE A 378 2.65 25.11 -6.92
N HIS A 379 3.08 24.50 -5.82
CA HIS A 379 2.19 23.71 -4.97
C HIS A 379 1.34 24.56 -4.03
N VAL A 380 0.13 24.09 -3.76
CA VAL A 380 -0.85 24.76 -2.89
C VAL A 380 -0.46 24.66 -1.40
N PHE A 381 0.18 23.57 -0.97
CA PHE A 381 0.51 23.31 0.43
C PHE A 381 2.00 22.97 0.63
N SER A 382 2.76 23.94 1.12
CA SER A 382 4.20 23.83 1.44
C SER A 382 4.45 23.78 2.95
N ALA A 383 5.62 23.30 3.39
CA ALA A 383 5.99 23.24 4.80
C ALA A 383 6.91 24.38 5.27
N GLN A 384 6.77 24.73 6.55
CA GLN A 384 7.49 25.82 7.22
C GLN A 384 8.95 25.48 7.58
N SER A 385 9.27 24.20 7.81
CA SER A 385 10.47 23.77 8.54
C SER A 385 11.68 23.43 7.64
N GLY A 386 12.04 24.32 6.71
CA GLY A 386 13.20 24.16 5.82
C GLY A 386 13.12 23.03 4.79
N SER A 387 12.05 22.22 4.81
CA SER A 387 11.72 21.22 3.80
C SER A 387 10.54 21.75 2.97
N PRO A 388 10.53 21.57 1.63
CA PRO A 388 9.50 22.19 0.78
C PRO A 388 8.07 21.66 1.05
N HIS A 389 7.92 20.40 1.46
CA HIS A 389 6.63 19.76 1.73
C HIS A 389 6.55 19.13 3.12
N HIS A 390 5.33 18.84 3.57
CA HIS A 390 5.08 18.23 4.86
C HIS A 390 5.47 16.74 4.87
N ARG A 391 6.70 16.49 5.33
CA ARG A 391 7.21 15.16 5.67
C ARG A 391 6.19 14.38 6.51
N ARG A 392 5.77 13.20 6.05
CA ARG A 392 4.69 12.43 6.68
C ARG A 392 5.08 11.98 8.09
N GLY A 393 6.38 11.72 8.29
CA GLY A 393 6.96 11.41 9.60
C GLY A 393 6.87 12.56 10.61
N SER A 394 6.85 13.81 10.16
CA SER A 394 6.70 14.99 11.02
C SER A 394 5.23 15.38 11.19
N TYR A 395 4.49 15.51 10.08
CA TYR A 395 3.11 16.02 10.05
C TYR A 395 2.13 15.15 10.85
N LYS A 396 2.27 13.81 10.80
CA LYS A 396 1.40 12.90 11.55
C LYS A 396 1.52 13.10 13.08
N PRO A 397 2.70 12.98 13.73
CA PRO A 397 2.79 13.10 15.18
C PRO A 397 2.86 14.55 15.69
N TRP A 398 3.60 15.45 15.04
CA TRP A 398 3.87 16.79 15.58
C TRP A 398 2.79 17.83 15.25
N LEU A 399 1.98 17.61 14.21
CA LEU A 399 0.90 18.53 13.83
C LEU A 399 -0.49 17.92 14.09
N ILE A 400 -0.93 16.95 13.27
CA ILE A 400 -2.26 16.32 13.46
C ILE A 400 -2.34 15.58 14.80
N GLY A 401 -1.27 14.88 15.20
CA GLY A 401 -1.18 14.19 16.49
C GLY A 401 -1.34 15.16 17.65
N ALA A 402 -0.49 16.19 17.73
CA ALA A 402 -0.53 17.19 18.81
C ALA A 402 -1.84 18.01 18.84
N ALA A 403 -2.41 18.35 17.67
CA ALA A 403 -3.73 18.98 17.58
C ALA A 403 -4.85 18.08 18.13
N SER A 404 -4.75 16.77 17.87
CA SER A 404 -5.69 15.75 18.32
C SER A 404 -5.58 15.44 19.81
N THR A 405 -4.38 15.26 20.34
CA THR A 405 -4.19 14.81 21.73
C THR A 405 -4.00 15.94 22.72
N GLY A 406 -3.66 17.15 22.27
CA GLY A 406 -3.09 18.20 23.14
C GLY A 406 -1.66 17.88 23.60
N MET A 407 -1.02 16.83 23.06
CA MET A 407 0.27 16.28 23.52
C MET A 407 1.27 16.17 22.35
N TYR A 408 2.47 16.72 22.53
CA TYR A 408 3.61 16.40 21.68
C TYR A 408 4.12 14.98 21.96
N PRO A 409 4.64 14.28 20.93
CA PRO A 409 5.22 12.95 21.10
C PRO A 409 6.44 12.96 22.04
N PRO A 410 6.81 11.79 22.63
CA PRO A 410 8.06 11.66 23.37
C PRO A 410 9.27 11.96 22.49
N ARG A 411 10.31 12.56 23.09
CA ARG A 411 11.59 12.82 22.44
C ARG A 411 12.52 11.64 22.71
N LYS A 412 12.98 10.94 21.66
CA LYS A 412 13.74 9.68 21.73
C LYS A 412 15.10 9.69 22.49
N ASN A 413 15.54 10.84 23.00
CA ASN A 413 16.92 11.09 23.43
C ASN A 413 16.97 12.03 24.66
N SER A 414 16.01 11.99 25.59
CA SER A 414 16.00 12.92 26.74
C SER A 414 15.64 12.24 28.05
N GLN A 415 16.59 12.14 29.00
CA GLN A 415 16.49 11.37 30.25
C GLN A 415 15.19 11.57 31.08
N GLU A 416 14.48 12.69 30.90
CA GLU A 416 13.10 12.90 31.37
C GLU A 416 12.04 12.28 30.41
N GLU A 417 12.12 10.99 30.08
CA GLU A 417 11.15 10.34 29.18
C GLU A 417 9.84 9.99 29.90
N SER A 418 8.79 10.79 29.69
CA SER A 418 7.41 10.33 29.87
C SER A 418 7.00 9.50 28.65
N PRO A 419 6.57 8.23 28.82
CA PRO A 419 6.23 7.35 27.69
C PRO A 419 5.02 7.85 26.88
N ASP A 420 4.12 8.59 27.52
CA ASP A 420 2.90 9.15 26.92
C ASP A 420 3.14 10.48 26.17
N GLY A 421 4.39 10.97 26.13
CA GLY A 421 4.73 12.27 25.57
C GLY A 421 4.55 13.40 26.58
N HIS A 422 4.23 14.61 26.12
CA HIS A 422 4.10 15.78 26.98
C HIS A 422 3.10 16.82 26.45
N PRO A 423 2.40 17.58 27.31
CA PRO A 423 1.45 18.60 26.88
C PRO A 423 2.06 19.63 25.92
N VAL A 424 1.26 20.05 24.94
CA VAL A 424 1.48 21.31 24.22
C VAL A 424 1.38 22.44 25.26
N PRO A 425 2.39 23.30 25.39
CA PRO A 425 2.35 24.39 26.37
C PRO A 425 1.49 25.52 25.80
N LEU A 426 0.40 25.86 26.49
CA LEU A 426 -0.61 26.82 26.06
C LEU A 426 -0.82 27.91 27.10
N ARG A 427 -1.03 29.16 26.64
CA ARG A 427 -1.72 30.18 27.44
C ARG A 427 -3.22 29.94 27.41
N ALA A 428 -3.95 30.43 28.41
CA ALA A 428 -5.41 30.44 28.41
C ALA A 428 -5.95 31.30 27.26
N GLU A 429 -5.44 32.51 27.13
CA GLU A 429 -5.89 33.49 26.13
C GLU A 429 -4.83 33.76 25.04
N PRO A 430 -5.25 34.07 23.80
CA PRO A 430 -6.64 33.99 23.31
C PRO A 430 -7.16 32.54 23.16
N TRP A 431 -8.42 32.28 23.51
CA TRP A 431 -9.13 31.00 23.29
C TRP A 431 -8.94 30.49 21.84
N PRO A 432 -8.68 29.19 21.58
CA PRO A 432 -8.70 28.03 22.49
C PRO A 432 -7.41 27.85 23.31
N GLY A 433 -6.57 28.87 23.38
CA GLY A 433 -5.28 28.85 24.03
C GLY A 433 -4.13 28.83 23.03
N MET A 434 -3.14 29.68 23.26
CA MET A 434 -2.08 29.98 22.30
C MET A 434 -0.78 29.21 22.61
N PRO A 435 -0.20 28.45 21.65
CA PRO A 435 1.05 27.72 21.85
C PRO A 435 2.26 28.60 22.22
N ILE A 436 2.85 28.29 23.37
CA ILE A 436 3.95 29.07 23.96
C ILE A 436 5.29 28.68 23.32
N ARG A 437 5.94 29.67 22.69
CA ARG A 437 7.28 29.56 22.09
C ARG A 437 8.34 30.19 23.00
N GLY A 438 9.61 29.82 22.81
CA GLY A 438 10.75 30.35 23.56
C GLY A 438 11.16 29.54 24.81
N ARG A 439 11.86 30.17 25.76
CA ARG A 439 12.51 29.49 26.92
C ARG A 439 11.49 29.04 27.97
N ASN A 440 11.64 27.79 28.42
CA ASN A 440 10.88 27.09 29.46
C ASN A 440 9.34 27.19 29.32
N PRO A 441 8.74 26.80 28.18
CA PRO A 441 7.32 27.03 27.91
C PRO A 441 6.40 26.16 28.78
N ARG A 442 6.83 24.96 29.18
CA ARG A 442 6.09 24.09 30.12
C ARG A 442 5.82 24.77 31.47
N LYS A 443 6.76 25.58 31.99
CA LYS A 443 6.58 26.33 33.25
C LYS A 443 5.65 27.55 33.14
N LYS A 444 5.14 27.83 31.94
CA LYS A 444 4.22 28.94 31.62
C LYS A 444 2.87 28.44 31.11
N THR A 445 2.62 27.13 31.19
CA THR A 445 1.41 26.49 30.67
C THR A 445 0.26 26.73 31.64
N GLU A 446 -0.79 27.40 31.14
CA GLU A 446 -1.96 27.83 31.91
C GLU A 446 -3.15 26.87 31.69
N VAL A 447 -3.28 26.29 30.50
CA VAL A 447 -4.37 25.37 30.11
C VAL A 447 -3.84 24.18 29.31
N GLN A 448 -4.69 23.16 29.12
CA GLN A 448 -4.44 22.04 28.22
C GLN A 448 -5.64 21.82 27.29
N TRP A 449 -5.37 21.44 26.05
CA TRP A 449 -6.41 21.13 25.07
C TRP A 449 -7.08 19.77 25.36
N VAL A 450 -8.41 19.77 25.52
CA VAL A 450 -9.21 18.53 25.56
C VAL A 450 -8.98 17.72 24.27
N PRO A 451 -8.70 16.41 24.33
CA PRO A 451 -8.41 15.61 23.14
C PRO A 451 -9.60 15.50 22.17
N ILE A 452 -9.31 15.62 20.87
CA ILE A 452 -10.27 15.52 19.75
C ILE A 452 -9.86 14.34 18.86
N ALA A 453 -10.75 13.36 18.73
CA ALA A 453 -10.54 12.11 17.99
C ALA A 453 -9.14 11.47 18.23
N PRO A 454 -8.78 11.08 19.46
CA PRO A 454 -7.41 10.66 19.80
C PRO A 454 -6.87 9.54 18.90
N GLY A 455 -5.71 9.77 18.29
CA GLY A 455 -5.09 8.83 17.35
C GLY A 455 -5.65 8.91 15.92
N ILE A 456 -6.38 9.98 15.58
CA ILE A 456 -6.62 10.38 14.19
C ILE A 456 -5.29 10.46 13.43
N THR A 457 -5.33 10.20 12.13
CA THR A 457 -4.16 10.28 11.24
C THR A 457 -4.52 11.09 10.00
N PRO A 458 -3.57 11.54 9.17
CA PRO A 458 -3.91 12.27 7.94
C PRO A 458 -4.92 11.52 7.05
N HIS A 459 -4.83 10.19 6.97
CA HIS A 459 -5.79 9.35 6.23
C HIS A 459 -7.10 9.09 7.02
N GLY A 460 -7.05 9.16 8.35
CA GLY A 460 -8.25 9.14 9.20
C GLY A 460 -9.09 10.40 9.01
N LEU A 461 -8.47 11.57 9.07
CA LEU A 461 -9.10 12.87 8.83
C LEU A 461 -9.62 12.96 7.39
N ALA A 462 -8.76 12.75 6.39
CA ALA A 462 -9.15 12.97 5.00
C ALA A 462 -10.09 11.88 4.45
N ARG A 463 -9.87 10.59 4.75
CA ARG A 463 -10.60 9.50 4.06
C ARG A 463 -11.59 8.76 4.92
N HIS A 464 -11.21 8.32 6.10
CA HIS A 464 -12.15 7.58 6.95
C HIS A 464 -13.29 8.48 7.46
N SER A 465 -12.98 9.75 7.78
CA SER A 465 -13.99 10.71 8.21
C SER A 465 -14.85 11.23 7.05
N HIS A 466 -14.27 11.47 5.87
CA HIS A 466 -15.06 11.81 4.66
C HIS A 466 -15.98 10.66 4.22
N LYS A 467 -15.49 9.41 4.18
CA LYS A 467 -16.33 8.21 3.92
C LYS A 467 -17.43 8.07 4.96
N ARG A 468 -17.15 8.35 6.24
CA ARG A 468 -18.16 8.38 7.31
C ARG A 468 -19.22 9.46 7.04
N ALA A 469 -18.83 10.70 6.76
CA ALA A 469 -19.76 11.79 6.47
C ALA A 469 -20.64 11.50 5.25
N MET A 470 -20.10 10.87 4.20
CA MET A 470 -20.88 10.44 3.02
C MET A 470 -21.89 9.32 3.36
N ILE A 471 -21.55 8.40 4.26
CA ILE A 471 -22.47 7.36 4.75
C ILE A 471 -23.55 7.97 5.66
N GLU A 472 -23.19 8.89 6.56
CA GLU A 472 -24.12 9.58 7.47
C GLU A 472 -25.06 10.57 6.75
N GLY A 473 -24.82 10.84 5.46
CA GLY A 473 -25.69 11.65 4.60
C GLY A 473 -26.22 10.89 3.37
N ASP A 474 -26.29 9.55 3.44
CA ASP A 474 -26.92 8.65 2.46
C ASP A 474 -26.45 8.83 0.98
N ILE A 475 -25.21 9.31 0.79
CA ILE A 475 -24.64 9.54 -0.56
C ILE A 475 -24.46 8.20 -1.29
N PRO A 476 -24.90 8.02 -2.55
CA PRO A 476 -24.79 6.75 -3.27
C PRO A 476 -23.37 6.18 -3.34
N GLU A 477 -23.24 4.86 -3.14
CA GLU A 477 -21.93 4.20 -3.02
C GLU A 477 -21.01 4.40 -4.24
N VAL A 478 -21.58 4.55 -5.44
CA VAL A 478 -20.83 4.88 -6.67
C VAL A 478 -20.01 6.17 -6.52
N LEU A 479 -20.64 7.26 -6.08
CA LEU A 479 -19.95 8.52 -5.80
C LEU A 479 -18.99 8.37 -4.62
N GLN A 480 -19.30 7.54 -3.62
CA GLN A 480 -18.37 7.31 -2.50
C GLN A 480 -17.08 6.57 -2.91
N HIS A 481 -17.09 5.74 -3.96
CA HIS A 481 -15.90 5.07 -4.49
C HIS A 481 -15.11 5.98 -5.43
N GLU A 482 -15.79 6.60 -6.40
CA GLU A 482 -15.20 7.57 -7.34
C GLU A 482 -14.49 8.70 -6.58
N ARG A 483 -15.18 9.34 -5.62
CA ARG A 483 -14.65 10.42 -4.76
C ARG A 483 -13.31 10.05 -4.10
N LEU A 484 -13.20 8.80 -3.66
CA LEU A 484 -12.02 8.30 -2.98
C LEU A 484 -11.00 7.65 -3.93
N GLY A 485 -11.26 7.57 -5.24
CA GLY A 485 -10.37 6.84 -6.14
C GLY A 485 -10.18 5.41 -5.67
N HIS A 486 -11.30 4.71 -5.48
CA HIS A 486 -11.40 3.28 -5.22
C HIS A 486 -12.16 2.61 -6.37
N GLU A 487 -11.77 1.40 -6.74
CA GLU A 487 -12.55 0.56 -7.64
C GLU A 487 -13.81 0.04 -6.93
N MET A 488 -14.95 0.05 -7.62
CA MET A 488 -16.13 -0.68 -7.16
C MET A 488 -16.06 -2.13 -7.65
N GLY A 489 -16.26 -3.10 -6.75
CA GLY A 489 -16.29 -4.52 -7.10
C GLY A 489 -17.68 -5.03 -7.46
N GLY A 490 -17.77 -5.88 -8.48
CA GLY A 490 -18.97 -6.64 -8.84
C GLY A 490 -19.95 -5.90 -9.75
N ILE A 491 -21.15 -6.47 -9.93
CA ILE A 491 -22.15 -6.07 -10.95
C ILE A 491 -22.52 -4.58 -10.86
N GLY A 492 -22.53 -4.00 -9.65
CA GLY A 492 -22.81 -2.56 -9.46
C GLY A 492 -21.89 -1.64 -10.25
N ALA A 493 -20.63 -2.03 -10.48
CA ALA A 493 -19.64 -1.23 -11.21
C ALA A 493 -19.95 -1.11 -12.71
N VAL A 494 -20.72 -2.04 -13.28
CA VAL A 494 -21.08 -2.08 -14.70
C VAL A 494 -22.25 -1.13 -15.01
N TYR A 495 -23.13 -0.88 -14.03
CA TYR A 495 -24.39 -0.16 -14.22
C TYR A 495 -24.51 1.15 -13.42
N SER A 496 -23.57 1.45 -12.50
CA SER A 496 -23.61 2.70 -11.73
C SER A 496 -22.71 3.75 -12.34
N GLN A 497 -23.29 4.89 -12.72
CA GLN A 497 -22.56 6.11 -13.07
C GLN A 497 -22.84 7.20 -12.04
N VAL A 498 -21.85 8.06 -11.76
CA VAL A 498 -22.07 9.28 -10.98
C VAL A 498 -22.83 10.29 -11.83
N THR A 499 -23.78 11.00 -11.21
CA THR A 499 -24.59 12.03 -11.88
C THR A 499 -24.42 13.39 -11.20
N PRO A 500 -24.65 14.51 -11.90
CA PRO A 500 -24.60 15.85 -11.32
C PRO A 500 -25.51 16.02 -10.10
N ALA A 501 -26.64 15.31 -10.03
CA ALA A 501 -27.54 15.31 -8.88
C ALA A 501 -26.89 14.69 -7.62
N MET A 502 -26.15 13.58 -7.76
CA MET A 502 -25.42 12.97 -6.64
C MET A 502 -24.29 13.88 -6.16
N ILE A 503 -23.58 14.53 -7.09
CA ILE A 503 -22.55 15.52 -6.77
C ILE A 503 -23.15 16.71 -6.02
N GLY A 504 -24.29 17.23 -6.47
CA GLY A 504 -25.03 18.31 -5.80
C GLY A 504 -25.45 17.95 -4.37
N GLN A 505 -25.99 16.76 -4.15
CA GLN A 505 -26.32 16.24 -2.81
C GLN A 505 -25.09 16.20 -1.89
N LEU A 506 -23.94 15.76 -2.40
CA LEU A 506 -22.68 15.76 -1.66
C LEU A 506 -22.21 17.20 -1.33
N MET A 507 -22.32 18.14 -2.28
CA MET A 507 -21.91 19.54 -2.04
C MET A 507 -22.82 20.22 -1.01
N GLU A 508 -24.13 19.96 -1.05
CA GLU A 508 -25.08 20.47 -0.05
C GLU A 508 -24.79 19.88 1.34
N LEU A 509 -24.60 18.55 1.44
CA LEU A 509 -24.26 17.85 2.67
C LEU A 509 -23.01 18.44 3.34
N LEU A 510 -21.92 18.59 2.58
CA LEU A 510 -20.67 19.15 3.10
C LEU A 510 -20.83 20.62 3.52
N THR A 511 -21.55 21.42 2.73
CA THR A 511 -21.84 22.84 3.04
C THR A 511 -22.69 22.99 4.31
N ARG A 512 -23.71 22.15 4.48
CA ARG A 512 -24.56 22.09 5.67
C ARG A 512 -23.74 21.70 6.91
N ASN A 513 -22.92 20.66 6.80
CA ASN A 513 -22.08 20.18 7.90
C ASN A 513 -21.03 21.21 8.32
N PHE A 514 -20.47 21.98 7.38
CA PHE A 514 -19.52 23.06 7.67
C PHE A 514 -20.17 24.30 8.29
N ARG A 515 -21.38 24.69 7.85
CA ARG A 515 -22.14 25.78 8.48
C ARG A 515 -22.54 25.44 9.92
N GLU A 516 -22.96 24.21 10.17
CA GLU A 516 -23.28 23.76 11.53
C GLU A 516 -22.02 23.68 12.41
N SER A 517 -20.87 23.23 11.89
CA SER A 517 -19.64 23.23 12.68
C SER A 517 -19.13 24.64 13.01
N LEU A 518 -19.25 25.62 12.09
CA LEU A 518 -18.99 27.03 12.40
C LEU A 518 -19.93 27.58 13.47
N TYR A 519 -21.23 27.27 13.40
CA TYR A 519 -22.22 27.67 14.42
C TYR A 519 -21.93 27.06 15.80
N GLN A 520 -21.55 25.79 15.86
CA GLN A 520 -21.14 25.11 17.09
C GLN A 520 -19.81 25.66 17.63
N ARG A 521 -18.85 25.97 16.76
CA ARG A 521 -17.57 26.60 17.11
C ARG A 521 -17.76 28.02 17.64
N ALA A 522 -18.67 28.81 17.06
CA ALA A 522 -19.00 30.16 17.54
C ALA A 522 -19.62 30.15 18.95
N LYS A 523 -20.42 29.12 19.28
CA LYS A 523 -20.96 28.90 20.63
C LYS A 523 -19.90 28.57 21.67
N MET A 524 -18.77 27.99 21.28
CA MET A 524 -17.64 27.77 22.19
C MET A 524 -16.90 29.08 22.47
N HIS A 525 -16.66 29.87 21.42
CA HIS A 525 -16.08 31.22 21.52
C HIS A 525 -16.35 32.01 20.22
N PRO A 526 -16.76 33.29 20.25
CA PRO A 526 -17.10 34.04 19.03
C PRO A 526 -15.89 34.39 18.15
N HIS A 527 -14.66 34.27 18.66
CA HIS A 527 -13.41 34.59 17.96
C HIS A 527 -12.45 33.39 17.86
N SER A 528 -11.48 33.48 16.95
CA SER A 528 -10.33 32.60 16.83
C SER A 528 -9.03 33.41 16.68
N PRO A 529 -7.85 32.90 17.11
CA PRO A 529 -6.56 33.52 16.80
C PRO A 529 -6.05 33.17 15.38
N VAL A 530 -6.76 32.31 14.65
CA VAL A 530 -6.50 31.92 13.26
C VAL A 530 -7.34 32.82 12.36
N THR A 531 -6.72 33.74 11.61
CA THR A 531 -7.41 34.82 10.86
C THR A 531 -8.52 34.29 9.97
N VAL A 532 -8.23 33.25 9.18
CA VAL A 532 -9.20 32.59 8.29
C VAL A 532 -10.44 32.08 9.05
N LEU A 533 -10.27 31.50 10.23
CA LEU A 533 -11.39 31.03 11.04
C LEU A 533 -12.10 32.19 11.74
N ASP A 534 -11.36 33.20 12.20
CA ASP A 534 -11.95 34.38 12.83
C ASP A 534 -12.90 35.08 11.86
N GLU A 535 -12.48 35.33 10.61
CA GLU A 535 -13.30 35.87 9.53
C GLU A 535 -14.55 35.02 9.25
N LEU A 536 -14.40 33.69 9.17
CA LEU A 536 -15.52 32.75 9.01
C LEU A 536 -16.52 32.78 10.20
N LEU A 537 -16.10 33.25 11.38
CA LEU A 537 -16.93 33.37 12.57
C LEU A 537 -17.65 34.73 12.69
N GLU A 538 -17.21 35.81 12.01
CA GLU A 538 -17.85 37.15 12.07
C GLU A 538 -19.39 37.12 11.86
N PRO A 539 -19.97 36.36 10.91
CA PRO A 539 -21.43 36.29 10.72
C PRO A 539 -22.20 35.78 11.95
N TYR A 540 -21.52 35.03 12.84
CA TYR A 540 -22.11 34.42 14.03
C TYR A 540 -21.92 35.27 15.30
N ARG A 541 -21.04 36.28 15.30
CA ARG A 541 -20.73 37.10 16.51
C ARG A 541 -21.88 37.99 16.95
N ARG A 542 -22.62 38.57 16.01
CA ARG A 542 -23.53 39.71 16.26
C ARG A 542 -25.02 39.34 16.39
N ARG A 543 -25.38 38.05 16.48
CA ARG A 543 -26.78 37.60 16.38
C ARG A 543 -27.17 36.45 17.32
N PRO A 544 -27.95 36.70 18.39
CA PRO A 544 -28.70 35.67 19.09
C PRO A 544 -29.94 35.26 18.27
N HIS A 545 -29.74 34.61 17.11
CA HIS A 545 -30.82 34.15 16.24
C HIS A 545 -31.07 32.64 16.31
N ARG A 546 -32.34 32.27 16.01
CA ARG A 546 -32.89 30.91 16.01
C ARG A 546 -31.88 29.85 15.55
N ALA A 547 -31.81 28.77 16.32
CA ALA A 547 -31.25 27.50 15.84
C ALA A 547 -31.89 27.08 14.50
N PRO A 548 -31.16 26.36 13.63
CA PRO A 548 -31.75 25.83 12.40
C PRO A 548 -33.03 25.06 12.73
N THR A 549 -34.10 25.34 11.98
CA THR A 549 -35.44 24.82 12.28
C THR A 549 -35.38 23.31 12.37
N LYS A 550 -35.79 22.73 13.51
CA LYS A 550 -35.86 21.27 13.64
C LYS A 550 -36.66 20.71 12.47
N ILE A 551 -36.02 19.90 11.63
CA ILE A 551 -36.72 19.09 10.64
C ILE A 551 -37.44 18.00 11.44
N ILE A 552 -38.67 18.32 11.86
CA ILE A 552 -39.61 17.33 12.38
C ILE A 552 -39.97 16.45 11.18
N SER A 553 -39.63 15.18 11.25
CA SER A 553 -40.00 14.21 10.22
C SER A 553 -41.53 14.04 10.19
N GLN A 554 -42.17 14.77 9.28
CA GLN A 554 -43.56 14.56 8.85
C GLN A 554 -43.68 13.25 8.05
N ASN A 555 -43.31 12.12 8.68
CA ASN A 555 -43.47 10.76 8.19
C ASN A 555 -43.32 9.75 9.35
N SER A 556 -44.30 9.77 10.25
CA SER A 556 -44.60 8.65 11.16
C SER A 556 -46.03 8.20 10.88
N PRO A 557 -46.25 6.99 10.31
CA PRO A 557 -47.61 6.49 10.10
C PRO A 557 -48.30 6.27 11.45
N LYS A 558 -49.54 6.75 11.58
CA LYS A 558 -50.35 6.65 12.82
C LYS A 558 -50.89 5.23 13.05
N ASN A 559 -50.00 4.26 13.26
CA ASN A 559 -50.40 2.92 13.69
C ASN A 559 -50.74 2.94 15.19
N GLY A 560 -52.03 2.86 15.51
CA GLY A 560 -52.54 2.93 16.88
C GLY A 560 -52.12 1.73 17.72
N VAL A 561 -51.33 1.96 18.77
CA VAL A 561 -50.92 0.91 19.72
C VAL A 561 -51.99 0.72 20.80
N ARG A 562 -52.74 -0.38 20.72
CA ARG A 562 -53.51 -0.90 21.85
C ARG A 562 -52.53 -1.28 23.00
N PRO A 563 -52.74 -0.82 24.24
CA PRO A 563 -51.87 -1.20 25.36
C PRO A 563 -52.10 -2.66 25.77
N LEU A 564 -51.06 -3.49 25.66
CA LEU A 564 -51.06 -4.84 26.22
C LEU A 564 -50.97 -4.76 27.75
N ARG A 565 -51.93 -5.38 28.45
CA ARG A 565 -51.93 -5.45 29.93
C ARG A 565 -50.74 -6.30 30.43
N SER A 566 -50.13 -5.87 31.52
CA SER A 566 -49.07 -6.65 32.19
C SER A 566 -49.66 -7.86 32.93
N LEU A 567 -49.12 -9.04 32.63
CA LEU A 567 -49.36 -10.25 33.40
C LEU A 567 -48.58 -10.15 34.72
N LYS A 568 -49.28 -9.87 35.83
CA LYS A 568 -48.71 -10.03 37.17
C LYS A 568 -48.60 -11.52 37.52
N SER A 569 -47.46 -11.93 38.05
CA SER A 569 -47.25 -13.26 38.61
C SER A 569 -48.17 -13.50 39.82
N ARG A 570 -48.56 -14.76 40.02
CA ARG A 570 -49.39 -15.19 41.16
C ARG A 570 -48.95 -16.59 41.62
N THR A 571 -48.72 -16.73 42.91
CA THR A 571 -48.49 -17.98 43.65
C THR A 571 -49.22 -17.86 45.01
N PRO A 572 -49.61 -18.98 45.66
CA PRO A 572 -51.03 -19.09 46.03
C PRO A 572 -51.33 -19.40 47.51
N SER A 573 -52.58 -19.16 47.90
CA SER A 573 -53.24 -19.84 49.04
C SER A 573 -54.77 -19.88 48.88
N GLN A 574 -55.35 -21.04 49.19
CA GLN A 574 -56.68 -21.33 49.82
C GLN A 574 -57.97 -20.62 49.28
N GLN A 575 -58.94 -21.40 48.72
CA GLN A 575 -60.16 -21.95 49.38
C GLN A 575 -61.30 -20.90 49.55
N VAL A 576 -62.60 -21.15 49.29
CA VAL A 576 -63.41 -22.38 49.02
C VAL A 576 -64.48 -22.08 47.90
N ASN A 577 -65.05 -23.12 47.28
CA ASN A 577 -66.27 -23.13 46.43
C ASN A 577 -67.58 -22.95 47.29
N PRO A 578 -68.86 -23.00 46.80
CA PRO A 578 -69.36 -23.43 45.46
C PRO A 578 -70.59 -22.69 44.81
N SER A 579 -70.76 -22.89 43.49
CA SER A 579 -72.04 -23.04 42.74
C SER A 579 -73.03 -21.83 42.66
N PRO A 580 -74.13 -21.88 41.85
CA PRO A 580 -74.03 -21.82 40.38
C PRO A 580 -75.08 -20.90 39.66
N ASP A 581 -74.93 -20.83 38.33
CA ASP A 581 -75.89 -20.55 37.24
C ASP A 581 -77.42 -20.64 37.51
N PRO A 582 -78.30 -19.89 36.76
CA PRO A 582 -78.32 -19.95 35.28
C PRO A 582 -78.75 -18.74 34.41
N HIS A 583 -78.52 -18.94 33.10
CA HIS A 583 -79.23 -18.43 31.89
C HIS A 583 -80.78 -18.33 32.01
N PRO A 584 -81.54 -17.71 31.05
CA PRO A 584 -81.20 -17.22 29.69
C PRO A 584 -81.59 -15.70 29.50
N SER A 585 -82.01 -15.08 28.38
CA SER A 585 -82.26 -15.43 26.95
C SER A 585 -82.29 -14.17 26.06
N ASP A 586 -81.74 -14.27 24.83
CA ASP A 586 -82.20 -13.78 23.51
C ASP A 586 -82.87 -12.39 23.26
N THR A 587 -82.89 -12.05 21.96
CA THR A 587 -83.53 -10.91 21.26
C THR A 587 -82.84 -9.54 21.39
N GLN A 588 -82.73 -8.72 20.33
CA GLN A 588 -83.10 -8.93 18.91
C GLN A 588 -82.11 -8.23 17.97
#